data_AF-A0AAD4CY93-F1
#
_entry.id   AF-A0AAD4CY93-F1
#
_cell.length_a   1.000
_cell.length_b   1.000
_cell.length_c   1.000
_cell.angle_alpha   90.00
_cell.angle_beta   90.00
_cell.angle_gamma   90.00
#
_symmetry.space_group_name_H-M   'P 1'
#
loop_
_entity.id
_entity.type
_entity.pdbx_description
1 polymer ?
#
loop_
_entity_poly.entity_id
_entity_poly.type
_entity_poly.pdbx_seq_one_letter_code
_entity_poly.pdbx_strand_id
1 'polypeptide(L)'
;MATESTPNSGAAATNTPAAESNVSSRPGGAPARVYMNEKIVPYLLEGMKTVTKEQPANPLRVLGEFLIQKSNEVEGGESGPN
;
A
#
# COMPACT_ATOMS: atom_id res chain seq x y z
N MET A 1 -31.43 -39.04 28.47
CA MET A 1 -30.64 -39.10 27.22
C MET A 1 -31.64 -38.98 26.08
N ALA A 2 -31.65 -37.99 25.19
CA ALA A 2 -30.72 -36.92 24.85
C ALA A 2 -31.51 -35.62 24.56
N THR A 3 -30.94 -34.46 24.91
CA THR A 3 -31.44 -33.14 24.51
C THR A 3 -30.66 -32.70 23.29
N GLU A 4 -31.32 -32.63 22.13
CA GLU A 4 -30.72 -32.11 20.90
C GLU A 4 -30.96 -30.60 20.82
N SER A 5 -29.89 -29.84 21.01
CA SER A 5 -29.75 -28.42 20.66
C SER A 5 -29.84 -28.28 19.13
N THR A 6 -30.41 -27.25 18.51
CA THR A 6 -29.88 -25.85 18.37
C THR A 6 -30.78 -25.15 17.28
N PRO A 7 -30.60 -23.86 16.91
CA PRO A 7 -31.30 -22.70 17.46
C PRO A 7 -32.13 -21.87 16.45
N ASN A 8 -33.08 -21.13 17.02
CA ASN A 8 -33.47 -19.74 16.75
C ASN A 8 -32.98 -19.07 15.44
N SER A 9 -33.85 -19.10 14.43
CA SER A 9 -33.86 -18.08 13.36
C SER A 9 -34.75 -16.92 13.80
N GLY A 10 -34.19 -15.71 13.88
CA GLY A 10 -34.99 -14.53 14.22
C GLY A 10 -34.18 -13.27 14.45
N ALA A 11 -33.92 -12.56 13.35
CA ALA A 11 -33.41 -11.21 13.20
C ALA A 11 -33.54 -10.23 14.40
N ALA A 12 -32.45 -9.54 14.72
CA ALA A 12 -32.47 -8.13 15.12
C ALA A 12 -31.12 -7.47 14.83
N ALA A 13 -31.19 -6.32 14.19
CA ALA A 13 -30.07 -5.55 13.64
C ALA A 13 -28.99 -5.19 14.67
N THR A 14 -27.73 -5.36 14.29
CA THR A 14 -26.64 -4.55 14.85
C THR A 14 -25.74 -4.16 13.71
N ASN A 15 -25.81 -2.88 13.34
CA ASN A 15 -24.97 -2.22 12.36
C ASN A 15 -23.51 -2.36 12.80
N THR A 16 -22.81 -3.34 12.25
CA THR A 16 -21.34 -3.36 12.25
C THR A 16 -20.92 -2.95 10.85
N PRO A 17 -20.21 -1.84 10.65
CA PRO A 17 -19.44 -1.66 9.42
C PRO A 17 -18.32 -2.71 9.49
N ALA A 18 -18.65 -3.93 9.08
CA ALA A 18 -17.65 -4.89 8.67
C ALA A 18 -16.89 -4.18 7.55
N ALA A 19 -15.65 -3.78 7.83
CA ALA A 19 -14.72 -3.40 6.79
C ALA A 19 -14.66 -4.58 5.84
N GLU A 20 -15.44 -4.49 4.76
CA GLU A 20 -15.33 -5.34 3.60
C GLU A 20 -13.96 -5.05 3.03
N SER A 21 -12.94 -5.71 3.58
CA SER A 21 -11.69 -6.01 2.92
C SER A 21 -12.04 -6.94 1.76
N ASN A 22 -12.73 -6.37 0.76
CA ASN A 22 -12.88 -6.92 -0.56
C ASN A 22 -11.51 -6.78 -1.23
N VAL A 23 -10.57 -7.60 -0.77
CA VAL A 23 -9.31 -7.89 -1.45
C VAL A 23 -9.64 -8.82 -2.62
N SER A 24 -10.59 -8.41 -3.46
CA SER A 24 -10.76 -8.99 -4.79
C SER A 24 -9.70 -8.37 -5.68
N SER A 25 -8.57 -9.06 -5.73
CA SER A 25 -7.61 -9.06 -6.82
C SER A 25 -8.30 -8.98 -8.20
N ARG A 26 -8.53 -7.78 -8.70
CA ARG A 26 -8.65 -7.55 -10.14
C ARG A 26 -7.25 -7.22 -10.65
N PRO A 27 -6.77 -7.85 -11.75
CA PRO A 27 -5.46 -7.55 -12.37
C PRO A 27 -5.30 -6.14 -12.96
N GLY A 28 -6.04 -5.15 -12.44
CA GLY A 28 -5.99 -3.75 -12.80
C GLY A 28 -7.08 -2.96 -12.09
N GLY A 29 -6.72 -1.80 -11.54
CA GLY A 29 -7.67 -0.67 -11.54
C GLY A 29 -8.26 -0.23 -10.20
N ALA A 30 -7.42 0.10 -9.23
CA ALA A 30 -7.63 1.41 -8.60
C ALA A 30 -6.67 2.37 -9.33
N PRO A 31 -7.15 3.43 -10.01
CA PRO A 31 -6.29 4.40 -10.69
C PRO A 31 -5.16 4.91 -9.80
N ALA A 32 -5.44 5.07 -8.50
CA ALA A 32 -4.45 5.41 -7.49
C ALA A 32 -3.31 4.37 -7.38
N ARG A 33 -3.61 3.07 -7.38
CA ARG A 33 -2.59 2.03 -7.25
C ARG A 33 -1.70 1.92 -8.49
N VAL A 34 -2.28 2.09 -9.68
CA VAL A 34 -1.52 2.12 -10.95
C VAL A 34 -0.56 3.31 -10.93
N TYR A 35 -1.09 4.51 -10.65
CA TYR A 35 -0.27 5.72 -10.51
C TYR A 35 0.84 5.55 -9.47
N MET A 36 0.54 4.96 -8.31
CA MET A 36 1.54 4.72 -7.29
C MET A 36 2.61 3.73 -7.77
N ASN A 37 2.20 2.62 -8.38
CA ASN A 37 3.11 1.60 -8.89
C ASN A 37 4.03 2.13 -10.00
N GLU A 38 3.55 3.05 -10.83
CA GLU A 38 4.32 3.64 -11.93
C GLU A 38 5.22 4.79 -11.47
N LYS A 39 4.75 5.67 -10.58
CA LYS A 39 5.45 6.91 -10.25
C LYS A 39 6.24 6.89 -8.96
N ILE A 40 5.83 6.13 -7.92
CA ILE A 40 6.48 6.22 -6.60
C ILE A 40 7.05 4.91 -6.08
N VAL A 41 6.37 3.78 -6.32
CA VAL A 41 6.77 2.46 -5.78
C VAL A 41 8.17 2.02 -6.20
N PRO A 42 8.64 2.16 -7.46
CA PRO A 42 10.00 1.75 -7.81
C PRO A 42 11.05 2.50 -7.00
N TYR A 43 10.88 3.81 -6.82
CA TYR A 43 11.82 4.65 -6.07
C TYR A 43 11.74 4.41 -4.56
N LEU A 44 10.55 4.16 -4.02
CA LEU A 44 10.38 3.77 -2.62
C LEU A 44 11.11 2.46 -2.32
N LEU A 45 10.98 1.45 -3.17
CA LEU A 45 11.68 0.17 -3.00
C LEU A 45 13.20 0.34 -3.08
N GLU A 46 13.69 1.17 -4.00
CA GLU A 46 15.12 1.48 -4.15
C GLU A 46 15.68 2.16 -2.88
N GLY A 47 14.99 3.19 -2.38
CA GLY A 47 15.40 3.88 -1.16
C GLY A 47 15.31 2.98 0.08
N MET A 48 14.27 2.16 0.19
CA MET A 48 14.13 1.19 1.28
C MET A 48 15.25 0.15 1.29
N LYS A 49 15.74 -0.28 0.12
CA LYS A 49 16.89 -1.18 0.02
C LYS A 49 18.16 -0.55 0.61
N THR A 50 18.40 0.74 0.34
CA THR A 50 19.54 1.47 0.91
C THR A 50 19.43 1.61 2.41
N VAL A 51 18.25 1.99 2.92
CA VAL A 51 18.00 2.15 4.36
C VAL A 51 18.13 0.82 5.11
N THR A 52 17.64 -0.28 4.53
CA THR A 52 17.75 -1.62 5.15
C THR A 52 19.18 -2.16 5.15
N LYS A 53 19.99 -1.77 4.15
CA LYS A 53 21.41 -2.14 4.08
C LYS A 53 22.28 -1.36 5.07
N GLU A 54 22.16 -0.04 5.09
CA GLU A 54 23.02 0.85 5.90
C GLU A 54 22.55 0.99 7.34
N GLN A 55 21.27 0.66 7.63
CA GLN A 55 20.62 0.83 8.93
C GLN A 55 20.99 2.13 9.65
N PRO A 56 20.77 3.30 9.02
CA PRO A 56 21.11 4.58 9.61
C PRO A 56 20.25 4.85 10.85
N ALA A 57 20.78 5.66 11.78
CA ALA A 57 20.04 6.05 12.99
C ALA A 57 18.70 6.75 12.71
N ASN A 58 18.57 7.42 11.56
CA ASN A 58 17.36 8.12 11.12
C ASN A 58 16.88 7.60 9.76
N PRO A 59 16.25 6.40 9.70
CA PRO A 59 15.91 5.74 8.43
C PRO A 59 14.93 6.55 7.58
N LEU A 60 13.93 7.18 8.18
CA LEU A 60 12.95 7.99 7.46
C LEU A 60 13.56 9.26 6.87
N ARG A 61 14.53 9.87 7.56
CA ARG A 61 15.23 11.06 7.05
C ARG A 61 16.05 10.72 5.83
N VAL A 62 16.86 9.65 5.92
CA VAL A 62 17.69 9.19 4.81
C VAL A 62 16.82 8.76 3.62
N LEU A 63 15.69 8.09 3.87
CA LEU A 63 14.74 7.74 2.82
C LEU A 63 14.14 9.00 2.15
N GLY A 64 13.75 9.99 2.94
CA GLY A 64 13.21 11.25 2.41
C GLY A 64 14.24 12.02 1.57
N GLU A 65 15.48 12.12 2.05
CA GLU A 65 16.59 12.74 1.31
C GLU A 65 16.86 11.99 0.00
N PHE A 66 16.83 10.65 0.02
CA PHE A 66 16.94 9.82 -1.18
C PHE A 66 15.81 10.10 -2.18
N LEU A 67 14.56 10.16 -1.73
CA LEU A 67 13.41 10.41 -2.60
C LEU A 67 13.45 11.80 -3.24
N ILE A 68 13.88 12.83 -2.50
CA ILE A 68 14.06 14.18 -3.05
C ILE A 68 15.16 14.16 -4.12
N GLN A 69 16.32 13.61 -3.80
CA GLN A 69 17.43 13.49 -4.75
C GLN A 69 16.99 12.75 -6.03
N LYS A 70 16.28 11.63 -5.89
CA LYS A 70 15.75 10.84 -7.01
C LYS A 70 14.70 11.62 -7.80
N SER A 71 13.84 12.39 -7.14
CA SER A 71 12.87 13.28 -7.80
C SER A 71 13.58 14.29 -8.69
N ASN A 72 14.64 14.92 -8.21
CA ASN A 72 15.44 15.86 -9.00
C ASN A 72 16.13 15.19 -10.21
N GLU A 73 16.61 13.96 -10.06
CA GLU A 73 17.22 13.19 -11.16
C GLU A 73 16.20 12.78 -12.22
N VAL A 74 15.02 12.34 -11.79
CA VAL A 74 13.93 11.91 -12.67
C VAL A 74 13.30 13.11 -13.36
N GLU A 75 13.00 14.18 -12.63
CA GLU A 75 12.40 15.41 -13.18
C GLU A 75 13.42 16.20 -14.02
N GLY A 76 14.70 16.19 -13.63
CA GLY A 76 15.80 16.72 -14.43
C GLY A 76 16.18 15.85 -15.63
N GLY A 77 15.80 14.56 -15.63
CA GLY A 77 16.00 13.60 -16.71
C GLY A 77 14.79 13.41 -17.64
N GLU A 78 13.57 13.74 -17.19
CA GLU A 78 12.31 13.71 -17.97
C GLU A 78 12.11 14.97 -18.83
N SER A 79 13.16 15.79 -19.01
CA SER A 79 13.19 16.77 -20.11
C SER A 79 13.56 16.09 -21.44
N GLY A 80 12.57 15.41 -22.04
CA GLY A 80 12.41 15.24 -23.50
C GLY A 80 12.42 13.81 -24.06
N PRO A 81 11.89 13.59 -25.29
CA PRO A 81 10.65 14.08 -25.88
C PRO A 81 9.67 12.92 -26.17
N ASN A 82 8.39 13.22 -26.35
CA ASN A 82 7.52 12.49 -27.27
C ASN A 82 6.67 13.50 -28.04
#